data_AF-A0A7L3CP66-F1
#
_entry.id   AF-A0A7L3CP66-F1
#
_cell.length_a   1.000
_cell.length_b   1.000
_cell.length_c   1.000
_cell.angle_alpha   90.00
_cell.angle_beta   90.00
_cell.angle_gamma   90.00
#
_symmetry.space_group_name_H-M   'P 1'
#
loop_
_entity.id
_entity.type
_entity.pdbx_description
1 polymer ?
#
loop_
_entity_poly.entity_id
_entity_poly.type
_entity_poly.pdbx_seq_one_letter_code
_entity_poly.pdbx_strand_id
1 'polypeptide(L)' 'TIVPQKLEIKARIQTLADVHQLCGALNWVRPWLGLTTEDLAPLFNLLKGGEELSSP' A
#
# COMPACT_ATOMS: atom_id res chain seq x y z
N THR A 1 4.00 -3.01 -27.93
CA THR A 1 4.58 -3.86 -26.87
C THR A 1 4.53 -3.09 -25.56
N ILE A 2 3.85 -3.58 -24.52
CA ILE A 2 3.91 -2.93 -23.21
C ILE A 2 5.26 -3.30 -22.58
N VAL A 3 6.03 -2.29 -22.19
CA VAL A 3 7.33 -2.47 -21.52
C VAL A 3 7.11 -2.21 -20.02
N PRO A 4 7.44 -3.17 -19.13
CA PRO A 4 7.36 -2.93 -17.70
C PRO A 4 8.33 -1.83 -17.30
N GLN A 5 7.84 -0.80 -16.61
CA GLN A 5 8.71 0.16 -15.95
C GLN A 5 9.23 -0.44 -14.64
N LYS A 6 10.47 -0.10 -14.28
CA LYS A 6 11.08 -0.55 -13.02
C LYS A 6 10.24 -0.01 -11.85
N LEU A 7 9.49 -0.89 -11.20
CA LEU A 7 8.79 -0.57 -9.96
C LEU A 7 9.69 -0.94 -8.77
N GLU A 8 10.11 0.06 -8.02
CA GLU A 8 10.85 -0.13 -6.77
C GLU A 8 9.90 0.10 -5.60
N ILE A 9 9.51 -0.98 -4.92
CA ILE A 9 8.75 -0.92 -3.70
C ILE A 9 9.74 -0.66 -2.56
N LYS A 10 9.71 0.54 -1.97
CA LYS A 10 10.58 0.88 -0.83
C LYS A 10 10.15 0.06 0.39
N ALA A 11 11.04 -0.79 0.89
CA ALA A 11 10.78 -1.65 2.06
C ALA A 11 10.84 -0.90 3.40
N ARG A 12 11.37 0.34 3.43
CA ARG A 12 11.34 1.21 4.61
C ARG A 12 10.18 2.18 4.48
N ILE A 13 9.14 1.94 5.26
CA ILE A 13 7.97 2.80 5.40
C ILE A 13 8.12 3.49 6.76
N GLN A 14 8.30 4.82 6.77
CA GLN A 14 8.48 5.57 8.02
C GLN A 14 7.42 6.65 8.21
N THR A 15 6.81 7.11 7.12
CA THR A 15 5.84 8.21 7.13
C THR A 15 4.51 7.79 6.52
N LEU A 16 3.44 8.52 6.83
CA LEU A 16 2.13 8.31 6.18
C LEU A 16 2.22 8.48 4.65
N ALA A 17 3.07 9.40 4.18
CA ALA A 17 3.33 9.60 2.76
C ALA A 17 3.93 8.34 2.09
N ASP A 18 4.84 7.63 2.78
CA ASP A 18 5.39 6.37 2.28
C ASP A 18 4.31 5.29 2.18
N VAL A 19 3.38 5.24 3.14
CA VAL A 19 2.25 4.30 3.10
C VAL A 19 1.33 4.62 1.91
N HIS A 20 1.02 5.90 1.68
CA HIS A 20 0.22 6.32 0.52
C HIS A 20 0.91 5.97 -0.81
N GLN A 21 2.23 6.18 -0.91
CA GLN A 21 2.99 5.79 -2.10
C GLN A 21 2.94 4.27 -2.33
N LEU A 22 3.05 3.48 -1.27
CA LEU A 22 2.92 2.02 -1.34
C LEU A 22 1.53 1.59 -1.80
N CYS A 23 0.45 2.19 -1.28
CA CYS A 23 -0.92 1.95 -1.74
C CYS A 23 -1.06 2.21 -3.25
N GLY A 24 -0.47 3.31 -3.74
CA GLY A 24 -0.48 3.64 -5.17
C GLY A 24 0.24 2.59 -6.01
N ALA A 25 1.44 2.18 -5.60
CA ALA A 25 2.21 1.15 -6.27
C ALA A 25 1.47 -0.21 -6.31
N LEU A 26 0.86 -0.61 -5.19
CA LEU A 26 0.10 -1.85 -5.08
C LEU A 26 -1.17 -1.84 -5.95
N ASN A 27 -1.91 -0.74 -5.97
CA ASN A 27 -3.06 -0.59 -6.85
C ASN A 27 -2.67 -0.63 -8.33
N TRP A 28 -1.51 -0.10 -8.69
CA TRP A 28 -1.02 -0.12 -10.07
C TRP A 28 -0.67 -1.54 -10.55
N VAL A 29 -0.07 -2.37 -9.70
CA VAL A 29 0.32 -3.75 -10.06
C VAL A 29 -0.79 -4.77 -9.87
N ARG A 30 -1.88 -4.42 -9.18
CA ARG A 30 -3.01 -5.29 -8.87
C ARG A 30 -3.55 -6.09 -10.06
N PRO A 31 -3.74 -5.50 -11.27
CA PRO A 31 -4.24 -6.26 -12.43
C PRO A 31 -3.29 -7.35 -12.92
N TRP A 32 -1.99 -7.25 -12.60
CA TRP A 32 -0.93 -8.11 -13.12
C TRP A 32 -0.58 -9.24 -12.15
N LEU A 33 -0.70 -9.00 -10.84
CA LEU A 33 -0.36 -9.98 -9.80
C LEU A 33 -1.56 -10.75 -9.24
N GLY A 34 -2.79 -10.41 -9.64
CA GLY A 34 -3.99 -11.07 -9.09
C GLY A 34 -4.22 -10.78 -7.62
N LEU A 35 -3.69 -9.65 -7.11
CA LEU A 35 -3.83 -9.26 -5.70
C LEU A 35 -5.31 -9.03 -5.36
N THR A 36 -5.80 -9.81 -4.41
CA THR A 36 -7.16 -9.66 -3.89
C THR A 36 -7.20 -8.56 -2.84
N THR A 37 -8.41 -8.09 -2.52
CA THR A 37 -8.58 -7.13 -1.42
C THR A 37 -8.17 -7.77 -0.07
N GLU A 38 -8.27 -9.09 0.04
CA GLU A 38 -7.90 -9.86 1.22
C GLU A 38 -6.38 -9.85 1.44
N ASP A 39 -5.59 -9.99 0.36
CA ASP A 39 -4.12 -9.88 0.42
C ASP A 39 -3.65 -8.50 0.89
N LEU A 40 -4.44 -7.45 0.59
CA LEU A 40 -4.17 -6.06 0.96
C LEU A 40 -4.78 -5.66 2.31
N ALA A 41 -5.63 -6.50 2.91
CA ALA A 41 -6.36 -6.21 4.14
C ALA A 41 -5.44 -5.82 5.33
N PRO A 42 -4.29 -6.48 5.56
CA PRO A 42 -3.38 -6.10 6.65
C PRO A 42 -2.87 -4.66 6.52
N LEU A 43 -2.63 -4.20 5.29
CA LEU A 43 -2.15 -2.85 5.02
C LEU A 43 -3.25 -1.80 5.26
N PHE A 44 -4.49 -2.09 4.89
CA PHE A 44 -5.62 -1.20 5.20
C PHE A 44 -5.93 -1.16 6.70
N ASN A 45 -5.77 -2.28 7.41
CA ASN A 45 -5.92 -2.30 8.87
C ASN A 45 -4.83 -1.49 9.58
N LEU A 46 -3.59 -1.54 9.08
CA LEU A 46 -2.49 -0.71 9.59
C LEU A 46 -2.80 0.80 9.43
N LEU A 47 -3.38 1.19 8.30
CA LEU A 47 -3.83 2.57 8.06
C LEU A 47 -4.98 3.00 8.98
N LYS A 48 -5.91 2.08 9.28
CA LYS A 48 -7.02 2.34 10.22
C LYS A 48 -6.55 2.46 11.67
N GLY A 49 -5.44 1.80 12.04
CA GLY A 49 -4.90 1.76 13.41
C GLY A 49 -4.34 3.08 13.96
N GLY A 50 -4.38 4.17 13.19
CA GLY A 50 -4.02 5.52 13.67
C GLY A 50 -5.16 6.26 14.39
N GLU A 51 -6.38 5.72 14.40
CA GLU A 51 -7.57 6.37 14.98
C GLU A 51 -7.85 5.95 16.44
N GLU A 52 -6.92 5.27 17.10
CA GLU A 52 -6.97 4.95 18.56
C GLU A 52 -6.08 5.90 19.38
N LEU A 53 -5.94 7.15 18.95
CA LEU A 53 -5.31 8.19 19.76
C LEU A 53 -6.40 9.07 20.39
N SER A 54 -6.98 8.56 21.48
CA SER A 54 -7.52 9.33 22.60
C SER A 54 -8.25 10.62 22.20
N SER A 55 -9.48 10.51 21.72
CA SER A 55 -10.43 11.62 21.87
C SER A 55 -10.71 11.80 23.37
N PRO A 56 -10.50 13.01 23.94
CA PRO A 56 -10.94 13.31 25.31
C PRO A 56 -12.47 13.30 25.44
#